data_AF-A3ZLQ6-F1
#
_entry.id   AF-A3ZLQ6-F1
#
_cell.length_a   1.000
_cell.length_b   1.000
_cell.length_c   1.000
_cell.angle_alpha   90.00
_cell.angle_beta   90.00
_cell.angle_gamma   90.00
#
_symmetry.space_group_name_H-M   'P 1'
#
loop_
_entity.id
_entity.type
_entity.pdbx_description
1 polymer ?
#
loop_
_entity_poly.entity_id
_entity_poly.type
_entity_poly.pdbx_seq_one_letter_code
_entity_poly.pdbx_strand_id
1 'polypeptide(L)'
;MGTFGTGVFDNDGALDFVCEMVSQLTDKINTCFEDGSADLEEEGDAVLLPAVAVISLLAKNCHAAPPDLEVIYSWRERFLAIYDQQIDDLDPEPAYKAERRQVVEATFEDLVTLAKMFAEE
;
A
#
# COMPACT_ATOMS: atom_id res chain seq x y z
N MET A 1 -2.21 23.68 20.03
CA MET A 1 -2.32 24.84 19.12
C MET A 1 -1.81 24.35 17.79
N GLY A 2 -2.69 24.24 16.79
CA GLY A 2 -2.32 23.73 15.46
C GLY A 2 -1.28 24.64 14.81
N THR A 3 -0.26 24.03 14.24
CA THR A 3 0.77 24.71 13.46
C THR A 3 0.22 24.97 12.07
N PHE A 4 -0.28 26.18 11.85
CA PHE A 4 -0.64 26.66 10.50
C PHE A 4 0.64 26.97 9.73
N GLY A 5 1.04 26.08 8.83
CA GLY A 5 2.00 26.41 7.78
C GLY A 5 1.29 27.02 6.57
N THR A 6 2.05 27.29 5.52
CA THR A 6 1.53 27.93 4.29
C THR A 6 1.16 26.91 3.21
N GLY A 7 1.53 25.64 3.38
CA GLY A 7 1.18 24.53 2.51
C GLY A 7 -0.27 24.07 2.68
N VAL A 8 -0.79 23.39 1.65
CA VAL A 8 -2.18 22.90 1.62
C VAL A 8 -2.47 21.88 2.72
N PHE A 9 -1.44 21.14 3.15
CA PHE A 9 -1.54 20.12 4.19
C PHE A 9 -1.00 20.58 5.56
N ASP A 10 -0.56 21.84 5.69
CA ASP A 10 0.05 22.36 6.92
C ASP A 10 -1.02 22.88 7.90
N ASN A 11 -2.07 22.09 8.12
CA ASN A 11 -3.11 22.34 9.11
C ASN A 11 -3.66 20.98 9.57
N ASP A 12 -3.88 20.84 10.87
CA ASP A 12 -4.45 19.65 11.52
C ASP A 12 -5.65 19.08 10.77
N GLY A 13 -6.59 19.91 10.32
CA GLY A 13 -7.77 19.43 9.58
C GLY A 13 -7.47 18.83 8.20
N ALA A 14 -6.39 19.27 7.54
CA ALA A 14 -5.93 18.66 6.30
C ALA A 14 -5.21 17.33 6.57
N LEU A 15 -4.46 17.24 7.67
CA LEU A 15 -3.84 15.99 8.12
C LEU A 15 -4.91 14.94 8.47
N ASP A 16 -5.95 15.32 9.22
CA ASP A 16 -7.08 14.45 9.56
C ASP A 16 -7.74 13.87 8.30
N PHE A 17 -7.98 14.73 7.30
CA PHE A 17 -8.56 14.31 6.02
C PHE A 17 -7.69 13.27 5.30
N VAL A 18 -6.37 13.46 5.24
CA VAL A 18 -5.49 12.50 4.56
C VAL A 18 -5.34 11.21 5.36
N CYS A 19 -5.27 11.28 6.69
CA CYS A 19 -5.27 10.10 7.55
C CYS A 19 -6.55 9.26 7.37
N GLU A 20 -7.71 9.90 7.21
CA GLU A 20 -8.96 9.21 6.90
C GLU A 20 -8.87 8.47 5.54
N MET A 21 -8.27 9.08 4.52
CA MET A 21 -8.04 8.41 3.23
C MET A 21 -7.13 7.18 3.38
N VAL A 22 -6.07 7.26 4.19
CA VAL A 22 -5.19 6.11 4.47
C VAL A 22 -5.97 5.00 5.18
N SER A 23 -6.81 5.32 6.15
CA SER A 23 -7.66 4.33 6.82
C SER A 23 -8.62 3.65 5.83
N GLN A 24 -9.29 4.41 4.96
CA GLN A 24 -10.19 3.84 3.95
C GLN A 24 -9.45 2.91 2.96
N LEU A 25 -8.24 3.27 2.55
CA LEU A 25 -7.42 2.42 1.67
C LEU A 25 -6.95 1.15 2.39
N THR A 26 -6.61 1.25 3.67
CA THR A 26 -6.23 0.12 4.54
C THR A 26 -7.39 -0.87 4.67
N ASP A 27 -8.60 -0.37 4.94
CA ASP A 27 -9.81 -1.19 5.02
C ASP A 27 -10.12 -1.86 3.68
N LYS A 28 -9.89 -1.16 2.56
CA LYS A 28 -10.07 -1.73 1.23
C LYS A 28 -9.12 -2.90 0.97
N ILE A 29 -7.82 -2.71 1.26
CA ILE A 29 -6.81 -3.77 1.14
C ILE A 29 -7.19 -4.99 2.00
N ASN A 30 -7.60 -4.76 3.25
CA ASN A 30 -8.04 -5.83 4.15
C ASN A 30 -9.28 -6.54 3.62
N THR A 31 -10.24 -5.80 3.07
CA THR A 31 -11.46 -6.37 2.47
C THR A 31 -11.12 -7.31 1.31
N CYS A 32 -10.25 -6.91 0.37
CA CYS A 32 -9.82 -7.77 -0.74
C CYS A 32 -9.25 -9.11 -0.26
N PHE A 33 -8.53 -9.05 0.86
CA PHE A 33 -7.93 -10.21 1.50
C PHE A 33 -8.93 -11.08 2.28
N GLU A 34 -10.02 -10.50 2.79
CA GLU A 34 -11.05 -11.19 3.58
C GLU A 34 -12.10 -11.86 2.71
N ASP A 35 -12.52 -11.20 1.62
CA ASP A 35 -13.51 -11.73 0.68
C ASP A 35 -12.91 -12.60 -0.43
N GLY A 36 -11.58 -12.60 -0.55
CA GLY A 36 -10.84 -13.44 -1.50
C GLY A 36 -10.62 -12.81 -2.87
N SER A 37 -11.01 -11.55 -3.08
CA SER A 37 -10.82 -10.81 -4.34
C SER A 37 -9.39 -10.30 -4.57
N ALA A 38 -8.45 -10.59 -3.66
CA ALA A 38 -7.04 -10.23 -3.79
C ALA A 38 -6.26 -11.00 -4.88
N ASP A 39 -6.93 -11.83 -5.69
CA ASP A 39 -6.31 -12.53 -6.82
C ASP A 39 -5.87 -11.57 -7.95
N LEU A 40 -5.03 -12.08 -8.85
CA LEU A 40 -4.42 -11.28 -9.91
C LEU A 40 -5.41 -10.86 -11.01
N GLU A 41 -6.51 -11.58 -11.20
CA GLU A 41 -7.51 -11.30 -12.24
C GLU A 41 -8.64 -10.38 -11.75
N GLU A 42 -8.81 -10.22 -10.44
CA GLU A 42 -9.78 -9.34 -9.80
C GLU A 42 -9.15 -8.07 -9.20
N GLU A 43 -9.20 -7.92 -7.87
CA GLU A 43 -8.85 -6.68 -7.17
C GLU A 43 -7.37 -6.61 -6.77
N GLY A 44 -6.62 -7.70 -6.84
CA GLY A 44 -5.22 -7.74 -6.45
C GLY A 44 -4.35 -6.72 -7.18
N ASP A 45 -4.34 -6.79 -8.52
CA ASP A 45 -3.56 -5.88 -9.36
C ASP A 45 -4.30 -4.55 -9.64
N ALA A 46 -5.64 -4.56 -9.65
CA ALA A 46 -6.44 -3.40 -10.00
C ALA A 46 -6.71 -2.43 -8.84
N VAL A 47 -6.69 -2.92 -7.60
CA VAL A 47 -7.09 -2.17 -6.41
C VAL A 47 -6.06 -2.25 -5.30
N LEU A 48 -5.70 -3.46 -4.86
CA LEU A 48 -4.89 -3.68 -3.66
C LEU A 48 -3.49 -3.08 -3.83
N LEU A 49 -2.77 -3.46 -4.89
CA LEU A 49 -1.44 -2.93 -5.15
C LEU A 49 -1.41 -1.42 -5.41
N PRO A 50 -2.30 -0.87 -6.25
CA PRO A 50 -2.43 0.58 -6.39
C PRO A 50 -2.73 1.28 -5.06
N ALA A 51 -3.57 0.71 -4.19
CA ALA A 51 -3.87 1.28 -2.88
C ALA A 51 -2.61 1.36 -2.00
N VAL A 52 -1.79 0.31 -1.97
CA VAL A 52 -0.48 0.33 -1.27
C VAL A 52 0.40 1.47 -1.78
N ALA A 53 0.52 1.61 -3.11
CA ALA A 53 1.31 2.68 -3.72
C ALA A 53 0.74 4.08 -3.40
N VAL A 54 -0.58 4.25 -3.37
CA VAL A 54 -1.23 5.52 -3.03
C VAL A 54 -0.98 5.88 -1.56
N ILE A 55 -1.04 4.91 -0.64
CA ILE A 55 -0.69 5.15 0.77
C ILE A 55 0.75 5.67 0.87
N SER A 56 1.71 5.07 0.16
CA SER A 56 3.10 5.56 0.14
C SER A 56 3.20 7.01 -0.34
N LEU A 57 2.42 7.39 -1.36
CA LEU A 57 2.38 8.77 -1.85
C LEU A 57 1.81 9.74 -0.80
N LEU A 58 0.75 9.34 -0.08
CA LEU A 58 0.14 10.16 0.96
C LEU A 58 1.07 10.31 2.17
N ALA A 59 1.70 9.23 2.63
CA ALA A 59 2.65 9.28 3.74
C ALA A 59 3.85 10.18 3.39
N LYS A 60 4.40 10.04 2.18
CA LYS A 60 5.58 10.80 1.73
C LYS A 60 5.31 12.29 1.52
N ASN A 61 4.17 12.65 0.94
CA ASN A 61 3.91 14.02 0.49
C ASN A 61 2.99 14.82 1.40
N CYS A 62 2.23 14.14 2.27
CA CYS A 62 1.21 14.76 3.12
C CYS A 62 1.42 14.48 4.61
N HIS A 63 2.53 13.84 5.00
CA HIS A 63 2.83 13.44 6.38
C HIS A 63 1.74 12.57 7.04
N ALA A 64 0.96 11.86 6.21
CA ALA A 64 -0.09 10.97 6.71
C ALA A 64 0.53 9.78 7.44
N ALA A 65 -0.08 9.38 8.56
CA ALA A 65 0.35 8.21 9.30
C ALA A 65 0.14 6.95 8.42
N PRO A 66 1.20 6.19 8.09
CA PRO A 66 1.05 4.94 7.36
C PRO A 66 0.49 3.83 8.28
N PRO A 67 0.02 2.71 7.72
CA PRO A 67 -0.36 1.53 8.50
C PRO A 67 0.83 0.96 9.29
N ASP A 68 0.52 0.18 10.33
CA ASP A 68 1.55 -0.49 11.14
C ASP A 68 2.43 -1.43 10.31
N LEU A 69 3.71 -1.52 10.67
CA LEU A 69 4.68 -2.38 9.97
C LEU A 69 4.24 -3.84 9.90
N GLU A 70 3.67 -4.36 10.98
CA GLU A 70 3.17 -5.75 11.02
C GLU A 70 2.04 -5.98 10.00
N VAL A 71 1.16 -4.98 9.83
CA VAL A 71 0.08 -5.02 8.84
C VAL A 71 0.65 -5.01 7.43
N ILE A 72 1.60 -4.12 7.14
CA ILE A 72 2.22 -4.01 5.81
C ILE A 72 2.99 -5.29 5.45
N TYR A 73 3.73 -5.88 6.39
CA TYR A 73 4.42 -7.15 6.16
C TYR A 73 3.45 -8.29 5.90
N SER A 74 2.36 -8.37 6.67
CA SER A 74 1.28 -9.35 6.45
C SER A 74 0.69 -9.22 5.05
N TRP A 75 0.38 -8.00 4.59
CA TRP A 75 -0.11 -7.79 3.22
C TRP A 75 0.90 -8.24 2.16
N ARG A 76 2.17 -7.86 2.31
CA ARG A 76 3.24 -8.23 1.37
C ARG A 76 3.36 -9.74 1.24
N GLU A 77 3.41 -10.45 2.37
CA GLU A 77 3.56 -11.90 2.40
C GLU A 77 2.35 -12.61 1.76
N ARG A 78 1.13 -12.17 2.11
CA ARG A 78 -0.10 -12.73 1.54
C ARG A 78 -0.20 -12.48 0.05
N PHE A 79 0.08 -11.26 -0.40
CA PHE A 79 -0.02 -10.91 -1.82
C PHE A 79 1.04 -11.62 -2.66
N LEU A 80 2.29 -11.68 -2.20
CA LEU A 80 3.34 -12.42 -2.90
C LEU A 80 3.03 -13.92 -3.00
N ALA A 81 2.42 -14.50 -1.96
CA ALA A 81 1.98 -15.90 -2.02
C ALA A 81 0.89 -16.11 -3.08
N ILE A 82 -0.10 -15.21 -3.16
CA ILE A 82 -1.14 -15.23 -4.21
C ILE A 82 -0.49 -15.10 -5.59
N TYR A 83 0.41 -14.12 -5.75
CA TYR A 83 1.12 -13.89 -7.00
C TYR A 83 1.91 -15.12 -7.44
N ASP A 84 2.75 -15.67 -6.56
CA ASP A 84 3.59 -16.84 -6.85
C ASP A 84 2.75 -18.09 -7.17
N GLN A 85 1.54 -18.20 -6.61
CA GLN A 85 0.59 -19.29 -6.87
C GLN A 85 -0.13 -19.16 -8.21
N GLN A 86 -0.54 -17.94 -8.60
CA GLN A 86 -1.46 -17.74 -9.73
C GLN A 86 -0.75 -17.35 -11.02
N ILE A 87 0.41 -16.70 -10.95
CA ILE A 87 1.03 -16.07 -12.12
C ILE A 87 1.36 -17.06 -13.23
N ASP A 88 1.73 -18.31 -12.92
CA ASP A 88 2.05 -19.31 -13.94
C ASP A 88 0.81 -19.81 -14.70
N ASP A 89 -0.37 -19.78 -14.08
CA ASP A 89 -1.63 -20.19 -14.71
C ASP A 89 -2.14 -19.14 -15.72
N LEU A 90 -1.58 -17.93 -15.67
CA LEU A 90 -1.90 -16.81 -16.58
C LEU A 90 -1.01 -16.77 -17.84
N ASP A 91 -0.16 -17.78 -18.06
CA ASP A 91 0.77 -17.89 -19.20
C ASP A 91 1.58 -16.60 -19.50
N PRO A 92 2.36 -16.10 -18.51
CA PRO A 92 3.08 -14.85 -18.63
C PRO A 92 4.28 -15.00 -19.56
N GLU A 93 4.74 -13.89 -20.14
CA GLU A 93 6.02 -13.90 -20.85
C GLU A 93 7.17 -14.32 -19.89
N PRO A 94 8.20 -15.04 -20.37
CA PRO A 94 9.21 -15.66 -19.50
C PRO A 94 9.92 -14.72 -18.52
N ALA A 95 10.10 -13.44 -18.87
CA ALA A 95 10.71 -12.44 -18.00
C ALA A 95 9.70 -11.72 -17.10
N TYR A 96 8.42 -11.64 -17.53
CA TYR A 96 7.38 -10.86 -16.89
C TYR A 96 7.19 -11.29 -15.43
N LYS A 97 7.14 -12.61 -15.16
CA LYS A 97 6.95 -13.13 -13.80
C LYS A 97 7.97 -12.54 -12.82
N ALA A 98 9.26 -12.58 -13.18
CA ALA A 98 10.33 -12.12 -12.30
C ALA A 98 10.34 -10.59 -12.17
N GLU A 99 10.18 -9.87 -13.29
CA GLU A 99 10.16 -8.40 -13.31
C GLU A 99 8.97 -7.85 -12.52
N ARG A 100 7.77 -8.38 -12.75
CA ARG A 100 6.56 -7.94 -12.07
C ARG A 100 6.65 -8.24 -10.57
N ARG A 101 7.18 -9.39 -10.17
CA ARG A 101 7.39 -9.72 -8.75
C ARG A 101 8.29 -8.70 -8.04
N GLN A 102 9.37 -8.25 -8.70
CA GLN A 102 10.25 -7.22 -8.15
C GLN A 102 9.52 -5.88 -7.97
N VAL A 103 8.64 -5.50 -8.92
CA VAL A 103 7.83 -4.29 -8.79
C VAL A 103 6.88 -4.38 -7.59
N VAL A 104 6.25 -5.54 -7.38
CA VAL A 104 5.38 -5.79 -6.23
C VAL A 104 6.17 -5.66 -4.93
N GLU A 105 7.33 -6.31 -4.82
CA GLU A 105 8.19 -6.22 -3.65
C GLU A 105 8.64 -4.80 -3.36
N ALA A 106 9.09 -4.07 -4.38
CA ALA A 106 9.51 -2.68 -4.26
C ALA A 106 8.38 -1.77 -3.77
N THR A 107 7.15 -2.01 -4.25
CA THR A 107 5.96 -1.23 -3.85
C THR A 107 5.69 -1.37 -2.35
N PHE A 108 5.79 -2.58 -1.79
CA PHE A 108 5.66 -2.78 -0.35
C PHE A 108 6.86 -2.26 0.43
N GLU A 109 8.09 -2.41 -0.09
CA GLU A 109 9.29 -1.92 0.60
C GLU A 109 9.34 -0.39 0.71
N ASP A 110 8.81 0.33 -0.29
CA ASP A 110 8.64 1.78 -0.22
C ASP A 110 7.73 2.17 0.95
N LEU A 111 6.60 1.46 1.13
CA LEU A 111 5.67 1.72 2.24
C LEU A 111 6.30 1.36 3.59
N VAL A 112 7.01 0.23 3.67
CA VAL A 112 7.75 -0.20 4.88
C VAL A 112 8.79 0.84 5.29
N THR A 113 9.52 1.40 4.32
CA THR A 113 10.52 2.43 4.58
C THR A 113 9.88 3.68 5.17
N LEU A 114 8.77 4.13 4.58
CA LEU A 114 8.01 5.28 5.09
C LEU A 114 7.44 5.03 6.49
N ALA A 115 6.91 3.83 6.76
CA ALA A 115 6.40 3.47 8.08
C ALA A 115 7.49 3.41 9.16
N LYS A 116 8.69 2.93 8.83
CA LYS A 116 9.85 2.99 9.74
C LYS A 116 10.25 4.43 10.05
N MET A 117 10.38 5.26 9.02
CA MET A 117 10.73 6.67 9.20
C MET A 117 9.70 7.41 10.06
N PHE A 118 8.41 7.19 9.83
CA PHE A 118 7.34 7.79 10.62
C PHE A 118 7.36 7.34 12.09
N ALA A 119 7.73 6.09 12.37
CA ALA A 119 7.82 5.58 13.74
C ALA A 119 9.06 6.10 14.52
N GLU A 120 10.06 6.63 13.81
CA GLU A 120 11.28 7.22 14.37
C GLU A 120 11.18 8.74 14.60
N GLU A 121 10.15 9.41 14.03
CA GLU A 121 9.82 10.84 14.22
C GLU A 121 9.05 11.11 15.52
#